data_AF-A0A2V7DAG9-F1
#
_entry.id   AF-A0A2V7DAG9-F1
#
_cell.length_a   1.000
_cell.length_b   1.000
_cell.length_c   1.000
_cell.angle_alpha   90.00
_cell.angle_beta   90.00
_cell.angle_gamma   90.00
#
_symmetry.space_group_name_H-M   'P 1'
#
loop_
_entity.id
_entity.type
_entity.pdbx_description
1 polymer ?
#
loop_
_entity_poly.entity_id
_entity_poly.type
_entity_poly.pdbx_seq_one_letter_code
_entity_poly.pdbx_strand_id
1 'polypeptide(L)'
;NGFKGEQTLSDRIASLTGTRALTAAQAILAALHHLRVKKLALGTPYPESISALGRAYWEAAGFEIVGYRRLAGVENIYDESEERAYRLAREADAPDADAVLLSGTGLPTIGVLEVLERDLGKPVVSSNQASLWRALRLAGVRESISGFGRLLSSM
;
A
#
# COMPACT_ATOMS: atom_id res chain seq x y z
N ASN A 1 11.61 13.67 -7.50
CA ASN A 1 11.77 12.77 -8.68
C ASN A 1 10.67 11.71 -8.82
N GLY A 2 9.69 11.61 -7.90
CA GLY A 2 8.55 10.71 -8.02
C GLY A 2 8.95 9.25 -8.30
N PHE A 3 8.10 8.53 -9.02
CA PHE A 3 8.33 7.13 -9.42
C PHE A 3 9.68 6.91 -10.11
N LYS A 4 10.10 7.82 -11.00
CA LYS A 4 11.37 7.71 -11.75
C LYS A 4 12.62 7.73 -10.85
N GLY A 5 12.55 8.38 -9.69
CA GLY A 5 13.70 8.49 -8.77
C GLY A 5 13.79 7.37 -7.74
N GLU A 6 12.77 6.53 -7.62
CA GLU A 6 12.65 5.53 -6.56
C GLU A 6 13.78 4.50 -6.62
N GLN A 7 14.04 3.96 -7.82
CA GLN A 7 15.09 2.95 -8.00
C GLN A 7 16.47 3.50 -7.64
N THR A 8 16.80 4.71 -8.10
CA THR A 8 18.07 5.36 -7.80
C THR A 8 18.27 5.59 -6.30
N LEU A 9 17.21 5.91 -5.55
CA LEU A 9 17.28 6.06 -4.10
C LEU A 9 17.67 4.73 -3.43
N SER A 10 16.97 3.65 -3.76
CA SER A 10 17.25 2.33 -3.19
C SER A 10 18.62 1.81 -3.56
N ASP A 11 19.07 2.00 -4.79
CA ASP A 11 20.41 1.62 -5.24
C ASP A 11 21.50 2.37 -4.45
N ARG A 12 21.28 3.66 -4.18
CA ARG A 12 22.18 4.47 -3.38
C ARG A 12 22.25 3.98 -1.92
N ILE A 13 21.11 3.65 -1.30
CA ILE A 13 21.08 3.10 0.06
C ILE A 13 21.81 1.75 0.10
N ALA A 14 21.56 0.89 -0.89
CA ALA A 14 22.22 -0.41 -0.97
C ALA A 14 23.75 -0.27 -1.12
N SER A 15 24.20 0.64 -1.98
CA SER A 15 25.62 0.93 -2.16
C SER A 15 26.30 1.45 -0.91
N LEU A 16 25.61 2.26 -0.10
CA LEU A 16 26.17 2.84 1.13
C LEU A 16 26.22 1.85 2.29
N THR A 17 25.29 0.89 2.32
CA THR A 17 25.14 -0.04 3.46
C THR A 17 25.74 -1.42 3.20
N GLY A 18 25.96 -1.80 1.93
CA GLY A 18 26.31 -3.17 1.56
C GLY A 18 25.17 -4.18 1.74
N THR A 19 23.94 -3.70 1.94
CA THR A 19 22.74 -4.53 2.16
C THR A 19 21.65 -4.24 1.13
N ARG A 20 20.71 -5.16 0.96
CA ARG A 20 19.54 -4.92 0.08
C ARG A 20 18.67 -3.84 0.72
N ALA A 21 18.32 -2.81 -0.06
CA ALA A 21 17.42 -1.75 0.35
C ALA A 21 16.12 -1.79 -0.46
N LEU A 22 15.02 -1.40 0.17
CA LEU A 22 13.73 -1.19 -0.47
C LEU A 22 12.98 -0.05 0.21
N THR A 23 12.10 0.62 -0.51
CA THR A 23 11.16 1.59 0.06
C THR A 23 9.76 1.00 0.17
N ALA A 24 8.91 1.61 1.01
CA ALA A 24 7.51 1.23 1.11
C ALA A 24 6.79 1.31 -0.25
N ALA A 25 7.12 2.30 -1.08
CA ALA A 25 6.54 2.44 -2.42
C ALA A 25 6.97 1.30 -3.36
N GLN A 26 8.24 0.89 -3.34
CA GLN A 26 8.69 -0.29 -4.10
C GLN A 26 8.06 -1.59 -3.60
N ALA A 27 7.85 -1.73 -2.29
CA ALA A 27 7.15 -2.86 -1.71
C ALA A 27 5.70 -2.93 -2.18
N ILE A 28 4.97 -1.82 -2.14
CA ILE A 28 3.59 -1.73 -2.64
C ILE A 28 3.55 -2.02 -4.13
N LEU A 29 4.44 -1.43 -4.94
CA LEU A 29 4.51 -1.69 -6.38
C LEU A 29 4.66 -3.19 -6.67
N ALA A 30 5.60 -3.86 -5.97
CA ALA A 30 5.82 -5.29 -6.12
C ALA A 30 4.59 -6.11 -5.68
N ALA A 31 3.89 -5.70 -4.62
CA ALA A 31 2.67 -6.34 -4.15
C ALA A 31 1.51 -6.19 -5.15
N LEU A 32 1.30 -4.99 -5.70
CA LEU A 32 0.27 -4.72 -6.70
C LEU A 32 0.52 -5.52 -7.99
N HIS A 33 1.78 -5.62 -8.44
CA HIS A 33 2.16 -6.46 -9.57
C HIS A 33 1.94 -7.95 -9.30
N HIS A 34 2.30 -8.42 -8.10
CA HIS A 34 2.07 -9.82 -7.69
C HIS A 34 0.58 -10.17 -7.72
N LEU A 35 -0.27 -9.24 -7.27
CA LEU A 35 -1.73 -9.36 -7.29
C LEU A 35 -2.35 -9.04 -8.66
N ARG A 36 -1.53 -8.72 -9.67
CA ARG A 36 -1.95 -8.40 -11.05
C ARG A 36 -2.93 -7.24 -11.17
N VAL A 37 -2.81 -6.25 -10.27
CA VAL A 37 -3.63 -5.05 -10.23
C VAL A 37 -3.33 -4.14 -11.42
N LYS A 38 -4.37 -3.57 -12.04
CA LYS A 38 -4.29 -2.51 -13.05
C LYS A 38 -5.10 -1.29 -12.65
N LYS A 39 -6.30 -1.50 -12.11
CA LYS A 39 -7.20 -0.48 -11.58
C LYS A 39 -7.12 -0.42 -10.07
N LEU A 40 -6.73 0.74 -9.54
CA LEU A 40 -6.43 0.93 -8.13
C LEU A 40 -7.37 1.95 -7.49
N ALA A 41 -7.96 1.58 -6.35
CA ALA A 41 -8.60 2.53 -5.44
C ALA A 41 -7.58 2.98 -4.39
N LEU A 42 -7.49 4.28 -4.11
CA LEU A 42 -6.49 4.86 -3.21
C LEU A 42 -7.14 5.54 -1.99
N GLY A 43 -6.91 4.97 -0.81
CA GLY A 43 -7.20 5.60 0.48
C GLY A 43 -5.91 6.17 1.09
N THR A 44 -5.93 7.44 1.49
CA THR A 44 -4.75 8.14 2.02
C THR A 44 -5.10 9.01 3.24
N PRO A 45 -4.28 9.06 4.29
CA PRO A 45 -4.48 9.90 5.47
C PRO A 45 -3.84 11.30 5.34
N TYR A 46 -3.36 11.67 4.16
CA TYR A 46 -2.61 12.91 3.97
C TYR A 46 -3.47 14.09 3.48
N PRO A 47 -3.01 15.34 3.66
CA PRO A 47 -3.58 16.50 2.98
C PRO A 47 -3.58 16.36 1.45
N GLU A 48 -4.39 17.17 0.76
CA GLU A 48 -4.51 17.08 -0.71
C GLU A 48 -3.16 17.31 -1.41
N SER A 49 -2.32 18.23 -0.92
CA SER A 49 -1.00 18.51 -1.51
C SER A 49 -0.10 17.27 -1.59
N ILE A 50 -0.14 16.40 -0.59
CA ILE A 50 0.63 15.15 -0.56
C ILE A 50 -0.11 14.03 -1.29
N SER A 51 -1.42 13.96 -1.12
CA SER A 51 -2.24 12.92 -1.75
C SER A 51 -2.30 13.04 -3.27
N ALA A 52 -2.25 14.25 -3.82
CA ALA A 52 -2.11 14.50 -5.25
C ALA A 52 -0.77 13.97 -5.80
N LEU A 53 0.33 14.14 -5.05
CA LEU A 53 1.63 13.56 -5.40
C LEU A 53 1.58 12.03 -5.37
N GLY A 54 0.89 11.45 -4.39
CA GLY A 54 0.66 10.00 -4.30
C GLY A 54 -0.14 9.46 -5.48
N ARG A 55 -1.22 10.13 -5.90
CA ARG A 55 -1.97 9.75 -7.11
C ARG A 55 -1.08 9.79 -8.35
N ALA A 56 -0.40 10.92 -8.58
CA ALA A 56 0.49 11.08 -9.72
C ALA A 56 1.62 10.04 -9.74
N TYR A 57 2.09 9.60 -8.57
CA TYR A 57 3.07 8.51 -8.46
C TYR A 57 2.51 7.19 -8.99
N TRP A 58 1.33 6.78 -8.53
CA TRP A 58 0.73 5.51 -8.94
C TRP A 58 0.28 5.51 -10.40
N GLU A 59 -0.20 6.65 -10.91
CA GLU A 59 -0.48 6.83 -12.33
C GLU A 59 0.80 6.70 -13.16
N ALA A 60 1.90 7.36 -12.75
CA ALA A 60 3.20 7.23 -13.40
C ALA A 60 3.80 5.81 -13.30
N ALA A 61 3.39 5.03 -12.30
CA ALA A 61 3.74 3.62 -12.15
C ALA A 61 2.90 2.68 -13.02
N GLY A 62 1.90 3.21 -13.75
CA GLY A 62 1.09 2.46 -14.72
C GLY A 62 -0.25 1.96 -14.20
N PHE A 63 -0.71 2.42 -13.04
CA PHE A 63 -2.04 2.09 -12.51
C PHE A 63 -3.09 3.13 -12.92
N GLU A 64 -4.31 2.67 -13.21
CA GLU A 64 -5.48 3.52 -13.40
C GLU A 64 -6.14 3.77 -12.05
N ILE A 65 -6.18 5.03 -11.58
CA ILE A 65 -6.82 5.36 -10.31
C ILE A 65 -8.33 5.52 -10.52
N VAL A 66 -9.10 4.51 -10.12
CA VAL A 66 -10.57 4.46 -10.31
C VAL A 66 -11.37 4.80 -9.05
N GLY A 67 -10.71 4.86 -7.90
CA GLY A 67 -11.29 5.26 -6.62
C GLY A 67 -10.29 6.07 -5.80
N TYR A 68 -10.75 7.09 -5.09
CA TYR A 68 -9.87 7.95 -4.30
C TYR A 68 -10.59 8.57 -3.12
N ARG A 69 -10.01 8.45 -1.93
CA ARG A 69 -10.49 9.10 -0.72
C ARG A 69 -9.36 9.53 0.18
N ARG A 70 -9.53 10.68 0.81
CA ARG A 70 -8.65 11.16 1.88
C ARG A 70 -9.34 11.00 3.23
N LEU A 71 -8.59 10.60 4.25
CA LEU A 71 -9.06 10.66 5.62
C LEU A 71 -9.10 12.12 6.07
N ALA A 72 -10.28 12.60 6.44
CA ALA A 72 -10.47 13.96 6.95
C ALA A 72 -10.09 14.02 8.44
N GLY A 73 -9.62 15.17 8.92
CA GLY A 73 -9.34 15.40 10.34
C GLY A 73 -8.18 14.57 10.89
N VAL A 74 -7.11 14.41 10.10
CA VAL A 74 -5.86 13.77 10.56
C VAL A 74 -4.92 14.87 11.05
N GLU A 75 -4.69 14.94 12.36
CA GLU A 75 -3.67 15.82 12.96
C GLU A 75 -2.33 15.08 13.04
N ASN A 76 -2.37 13.85 13.51
CA ASN A 76 -1.24 12.94 13.60
C ASN A 76 -1.67 11.55 13.14
N ILE A 77 -1.03 11.05 12.07
CA ILE A 77 -1.32 9.75 11.49
C ILE A 77 -1.16 8.59 12.48
N TYR A 78 -0.30 8.73 13.49
CA TYR A 78 -0.03 7.68 14.48
C TYR A 78 -1.12 7.58 15.57
N ASP A 79 -1.96 8.61 15.70
CA ASP A 79 -3.10 8.63 16.63
C ASP A 79 -4.40 8.15 15.96
N GLU A 80 -4.32 7.76 14.69
CA GLU A 80 -5.44 7.21 13.93
C GLU A 80 -5.84 5.81 14.40
N SER A 81 -7.02 5.34 14.00
CA SER A 81 -7.55 4.03 14.40
C SER A 81 -7.77 3.09 13.22
N GLU A 82 -7.72 1.79 13.48
CA GLU A 82 -8.04 0.77 12.49
C GLU A 82 -9.48 0.89 11.98
N GLU A 83 -10.40 1.36 12.83
CA GLU A 83 -11.79 1.64 12.46
C GLU A 83 -11.88 2.75 11.41
N ARG A 84 -11.08 3.82 11.56
CA ARG A 84 -10.98 4.90 10.56
C ARG A 84 -10.33 4.41 9.28
N ALA A 85 -9.30 3.57 9.36
CA ALA A 85 -8.69 2.93 8.20
C ALA A 85 -9.67 2.01 7.45
N TYR A 86 -10.50 1.26 8.19
CA TYR A 86 -11.55 0.42 7.63
C TYR A 86 -12.56 1.25 6.84
N ARG A 87 -13.10 2.34 7.43
CA ARG A 87 -14.01 3.25 6.73
C ARG A 87 -13.36 3.86 5.49
N LEU A 88 -12.10 4.31 5.62
CA LEU A 88 -11.36 4.90 4.52
C LEU A 88 -11.27 3.97 3.30
N ALA A 89 -10.94 2.68 3.52
CA ALA A 89 -10.86 1.70 2.45
C ALA A 89 -12.22 1.53 1.76
N ARG A 90 -13.31 1.42 2.53
CA ARG A 90 -14.67 1.29 1.98
C ARG A 90 -15.11 2.52 1.19
N GLU A 91 -14.75 3.71 1.65
CA GLU A 91 -15.10 4.97 0.99
C GLU A 91 -14.25 5.27 -0.24
N ALA A 92 -13.03 4.72 -0.30
CA ALA A 92 -12.13 4.82 -1.44
C ALA A 92 -12.42 3.79 -2.53
N ASP A 93 -13.02 2.65 -2.17
CA ASP A 93 -13.33 1.59 -3.11
C ASP A 93 -14.24 2.06 -4.26
N ALA A 94 -14.04 1.44 -5.41
CA ALA A 94 -14.87 1.62 -6.61
C ALA A 94 -15.22 0.24 -7.18
N PRO A 95 -16.43 0.03 -7.74
CA PRO A 95 -16.86 -1.27 -8.22
C PRO A 95 -15.88 -1.95 -9.20
N ASP A 96 -15.19 -1.18 -10.03
CA ASP A 96 -14.24 -1.65 -11.04
C ASP A 96 -12.78 -1.65 -10.58
N ALA A 97 -12.48 -1.31 -9.33
CA ALA A 97 -11.13 -1.43 -8.77
C ALA A 97 -10.74 -2.90 -8.60
N ASP A 98 -9.53 -3.25 -9.03
CA ASP A 98 -8.95 -4.59 -8.81
C ASP A 98 -8.49 -4.75 -7.36
N ALA A 99 -8.06 -3.66 -6.70
CA ALA A 99 -7.64 -3.62 -5.30
C ALA A 99 -7.78 -2.23 -4.69
N VAL A 100 -7.82 -2.17 -3.35
CA VAL A 100 -7.71 -0.93 -2.57
C VAL A 100 -6.33 -0.82 -1.95
N LEU A 101 -5.66 0.32 -2.11
CA LEU A 101 -4.43 0.67 -1.41
C LEU A 101 -4.72 1.67 -0.28
N LEU A 102 -4.42 1.27 0.95
CA LEU A 102 -4.30 2.17 2.10
C LEU A 102 -2.85 2.65 2.21
N SER A 103 -2.59 3.85 1.68
CA SER A 103 -1.24 4.42 1.60
C SER A 103 -0.90 5.21 2.86
N GLY A 104 0.07 4.72 3.62
CA GLY A 104 0.70 5.43 4.73
C GLY A 104 1.19 4.49 5.82
N THR A 105 2.47 4.58 6.16
CA THR A 105 3.10 3.67 7.15
C THR A 105 2.71 3.96 8.59
N GLY A 106 2.20 5.15 8.88
CA GLY A 106 1.71 5.51 10.22
C GLY A 106 0.27 5.10 10.51
N LEU A 107 -0.54 4.82 9.47
CA LEU A 107 -1.96 4.48 9.64
C LEU A 107 -2.07 3.02 10.11
N PRO A 108 -2.69 2.74 11.27
CA PRO A 108 -2.90 1.36 11.71
C PRO A 108 -3.92 0.69 10.80
N THR A 109 -3.49 -0.38 10.12
CA THR A 109 -4.27 -1.07 9.09
C THR A 109 -4.29 -2.59 9.25
N ILE A 110 -3.30 -3.17 9.93
CA ILE A 110 -3.03 -4.62 9.88
C ILE A 110 -4.20 -5.46 10.40
N GLY A 111 -4.85 -5.05 11.50
CA GLY A 111 -5.95 -5.79 12.10
C GLY A 111 -7.25 -5.81 11.30
N VAL A 112 -7.38 -4.94 10.29
CA VAL A 112 -8.62 -4.82 9.50
C VAL A 112 -8.53 -5.36 8.07
N LEU A 113 -7.35 -5.76 7.60
CA LEU A 113 -7.15 -6.15 6.20
C LEU A 113 -8.00 -7.37 5.79
N GLU A 114 -8.00 -8.44 6.57
CA GLU A 114 -8.76 -9.66 6.21
C GLU A 114 -10.27 -9.41 6.20
N VAL A 115 -10.77 -8.67 7.20
CA VAL A 115 -12.19 -8.29 7.28
C VAL A 115 -12.57 -7.38 6.11
N LEU A 116 -11.74 -6.39 5.77
CA LEU A 116 -11.95 -5.53 4.61
C LEU A 116 -12.03 -6.31 3.30
N GLU A 117 -11.10 -7.23 3.07
CA GLU A 117 -11.09 -8.02 1.83
C GLU A 117 -12.29 -8.95 1.70
N ARG A 118 -12.78 -9.49 2.82
CA ARG A 118 -14.02 -10.27 2.85
C ARG A 118 -15.21 -9.38 2.49
N ASP A 119 -15.29 -8.19 3.07
CA ASP A 119 -16.45 -7.31 2.91
C ASP A 119 -16.47 -6.62 1.53
N LEU A 120 -15.29 -6.33 0.95
CA LEU A 120 -15.15 -5.70 -0.37
C LEU A 120 -15.04 -6.72 -1.52
N GLY A 121 -14.78 -8.00 -1.23
CA GLY A 121 -14.59 -9.04 -2.23
C GLY A 121 -13.29 -8.94 -3.04
N LYS A 122 -12.43 -7.95 -2.78
CA LYS A 122 -11.17 -7.69 -3.51
C LYS A 122 -9.99 -7.49 -2.56
N PRO A 123 -8.74 -7.65 -3.03
CA PRO A 123 -7.55 -7.42 -2.21
C PRO A 123 -7.47 -6.01 -1.64
N VAL A 124 -6.95 -5.89 -0.42
CA VAL A 124 -6.64 -4.61 0.24
C VAL A 124 -5.18 -4.64 0.67
N VAL A 125 -4.40 -3.71 0.12
CA VAL A 125 -2.96 -3.59 0.36
C VAL A 125 -2.71 -2.41 1.28
N SER A 126 -1.89 -2.59 2.32
CA SER A 126 -1.36 -1.48 3.11
C SER A 126 0.14 -1.32 2.94
N SER A 127 0.66 -0.11 3.18
CA SER A 127 2.10 0.15 3.13
C SER A 127 2.91 -0.77 4.05
N ASN A 128 2.41 -1.01 5.27
CA ASN A 128 3.09 -1.83 6.27
C ASN A 128 3.06 -3.32 5.90
N GLN A 129 1.90 -3.83 5.47
CA GLN A 129 1.75 -5.22 5.02
C GLN A 129 2.62 -5.52 3.79
N ALA A 130 2.62 -4.63 2.79
CA ALA A 130 3.45 -4.78 1.60
C ALA A 130 4.95 -4.74 1.93
N SER A 131 5.36 -3.86 2.84
CA SER A 131 6.77 -3.75 3.27
C SER A 131 7.24 -5.03 3.97
N LEU A 132 6.42 -5.58 4.87
CA LEU A 132 6.70 -6.87 5.53
C LEU A 132 6.77 -8.01 4.50
N TRP A 133 5.75 -8.13 3.63
CA TRP A 133 5.71 -9.13 2.57
C TRP A 133 6.97 -9.08 1.70
N ARG A 134 7.37 -7.88 1.27
CA ARG A 134 8.55 -7.72 0.41
C ARG A 134 9.85 -8.04 1.15
N ALA A 135 9.98 -7.62 2.41
CA ALA A 135 11.15 -7.90 3.23
C ALA A 135 11.33 -9.41 3.47
N LEU A 136 10.27 -10.12 3.83
CA LEU A 136 10.28 -11.58 4.02
C LEU A 136 10.75 -12.31 2.75
N ARG A 137 10.19 -11.93 1.59
CA ARG A 137 10.61 -12.51 0.30
C ARG A 137 12.08 -12.27 -0.02
N LEU A 138 12.59 -11.07 0.27
CA LEU A 138 14.01 -10.76 0.07
C LEU A 138 14.93 -11.52 1.04
N ALA A 139 14.42 -11.90 2.21
CA ALA A 139 15.09 -12.77 3.17
C ALA A 139 14.97 -14.27 2.82
N GLY A 140 14.21 -14.64 1.79
CA GLY A 140 14.01 -16.03 1.37
C GLY A 140 12.86 -16.75 2.08
N VAL A 141 12.09 -16.06 2.92
CA VAL A 141 10.89 -16.59 3.59
C VAL A 141 9.73 -16.58 2.59
N ARG A 142 9.03 -17.71 2.48
CA ARG A 142 7.94 -17.95 1.48
C ARG A 142 6.68 -18.55 2.10
N GLU A 143 6.67 -18.69 3.41
CA GLU A 143 5.56 -19.26 4.17
C GLU A 143 4.36 -18.32 4.13
N SER A 144 3.20 -18.87 3.78
CA SER A 144 1.94 -18.12 3.79
C SER A 144 1.53 -17.75 5.22
N ILE A 145 1.09 -16.52 5.42
CA ILE A 145 0.60 -16.02 6.70
C ILE A 145 -0.88 -15.65 6.54
N SER A 146 -1.77 -16.37 7.21
CA SER A 146 -3.22 -16.11 7.24
C SER A 146 -3.59 -15.02 8.25
N GLY A 147 -4.79 -14.46 8.17
CA GLY A 147 -5.29 -13.46 9.13
C GLY A 147 -5.00 -12.00 8.74
N PHE A 148 -4.17 -11.78 7.72
CA PHE A 148 -3.67 -10.45 7.36
C PHE A 148 -3.86 -10.15 5.87
N GLY A 149 -4.92 -10.67 5.24
CA GLY A 149 -5.26 -10.43 3.84
C GLY A 149 -4.56 -11.32 2.80
N ARG A 150 -4.98 -11.19 1.54
CA ARG A 150 -4.58 -12.01 0.38
C ARG A 150 -3.09 -11.89 0.06
N LEU A 151 -2.48 -10.73 0.32
CA LEU A 151 -1.06 -10.53 -0.01
C LEU A 151 -0.15 -11.46 0.79
N LEU A 152 -0.34 -11.52 2.12
CA LEU A 152 0.50 -12.36 2.99
C LEU A 152 0.13 -13.84 2.94
N SER A 153 -1.10 -14.18 2.54
CA SER A 153 -1.50 -15.56 2.28
C SER A 153 -1.08 -16.09 0.90
N SER A 154 -0.57 -15.24 -0.01
CA SER A 154 -0.11 -15.61 -1.36
C SER A 154 1.41 -15.49 -1.55
N MET A 155 2.19 -15.85 -0.53
CA MET A 155 3.66 -15.86 -0.55
C MET A 155 4.28 -16.80 -1.59
#